data_AF-K7X325-F1
#
_entry.id   AF-K7X325-F1
#
_cell.length_a   1.000
_cell.length_b   1.000
_cell.length_c   1.000
_cell.angle_alpha   90.00
_cell.angle_beta   90.00
_cell.angle_gamma   90.00
#
_symmetry.space_group_name_H-M   'P 1'
#
loop_
_entity.id
_entity.type
_entity.pdbx_description
1 polymer ?
#
loop_
_entity_poly.entity_id
_entity_poly.type
_entity_poly.pdbx_seq_one_letter_code
_entity_poly.pdbx_strand_id
1 'polypeptide(L)'
;MLTTVAKRIQTSLKRKGVVATSGDIKDYLRANVGNIENITKEEENNATKYFLSTATKLTVVSDDVPTEQTEVEETFSSAGGELGNIAEPTQMELETLTSEDVDIVNSVDNAINTASIQDIDSIDLHTNEAALDTENQTALATATKSELVASTAGELGIVLNTGEIELIAQNVNYSSDDLQESLEEIKSAIIAFVRHKIALNSQKIGETLEEITQVATDGFNQNSQQLTDGLQNINKQLQQQRTDFKSKVKATLSVFQLPAAS
;
A
#
# COMPACT_ATOMS: atom_id res chain seq x y z
N MET A 1 -28.35 8.55 -19.54
CA MET A 1 -27.46 7.38 -19.66
C MET A 1 -26.44 7.31 -18.53
N LEU A 2 -25.55 8.31 -18.40
CA LEU A 2 -24.48 8.35 -17.39
C LEU A 2 -24.94 8.08 -15.94
N THR A 3 -26.01 8.71 -15.47
CA THR A 3 -26.55 8.48 -14.11
C THR A 3 -27.02 7.04 -13.88
N THR A 4 -27.59 6.40 -14.91
CA THR A 4 -28.08 5.02 -14.83
C THR A 4 -26.93 4.01 -14.79
N VAL A 5 -25.86 4.29 -15.53
CA VAL A 5 -24.64 3.47 -15.51
C VAL A 5 -23.89 3.66 -14.19
N ALA A 6 -23.76 4.90 -13.70
CA ALA A 6 -23.16 5.18 -12.40
C ALA A 6 -23.89 4.45 -11.26
N LYS A 7 -25.23 4.41 -11.26
CA LYS A 7 -26.01 3.65 -10.27
C LYS A 7 -25.79 2.14 -10.36
N ARG A 8 -25.63 1.57 -11.57
CA ARG A 8 -25.33 0.15 -11.76
C ARG A 8 -23.94 -0.21 -11.22
N ILE A 9 -22.93 0.60 -11.55
CA ILE A 9 -21.57 0.45 -11.00
C ILE A 9 -21.60 0.58 -9.48
N GLN A 10 -22.28 1.59 -8.94
CA GLN A 10 -22.42 1.79 -7.49
C GLN A 10 -23.06 0.57 -6.79
N THR A 11 -24.11 -0.01 -7.40
CA THR A 11 -24.76 -1.22 -6.87
C THR A 11 -23.81 -2.42 -6.93
N SER A 12 -23.03 -2.55 -8.01
CA SER A 12 -22.01 -3.60 -8.17
C SER A 12 -20.90 -3.48 -7.13
N LEU A 13 -20.41 -2.26 -6.88
CA LEU A 13 -19.39 -1.96 -5.87
C LEU A 13 -19.90 -2.24 -4.45
N LYS A 14 -21.13 -1.82 -4.13
CA LYS A 14 -21.75 -2.09 -2.82
C LYS A 14 -21.89 -3.59 -2.54
N ARG A 15 -22.23 -4.39 -3.55
CA ARG A 15 -22.26 -5.87 -3.44
C ARG A 15 -20.88 -6.49 -3.20
N LYS A 16 -19.81 -5.78 -3.54
CA LYS A 16 -18.42 -6.19 -3.34
C LYS A 16 -17.76 -5.53 -2.12
N GLY A 17 -18.54 -4.89 -1.25
CA GLY A 17 -18.04 -4.26 -0.03
C GLY A 17 -17.36 -2.89 -0.23
N VAL A 18 -17.49 -2.28 -1.43
CA VAL A 18 -16.89 -0.98 -1.72
C VAL A 18 -17.95 0.10 -1.78
N VAL A 19 -17.79 1.14 -0.95
CA VAL A 19 -18.65 2.33 -0.96
C VAL A 19 -17.99 3.39 -1.85
N ALA A 20 -18.62 3.69 -2.99
CA ALA A 20 -18.22 4.78 -3.88
C ALA A 20 -19.41 5.72 -4.09
N THR A 21 -19.16 7.04 -4.13
CA THR A 21 -20.23 8.00 -4.36
C THR A 21 -20.60 8.05 -5.84
N SER A 22 -21.86 8.38 -6.14
CA SER A 22 -22.29 8.55 -7.53
C SER A 22 -21.58 9.73 -8.23
N GLY A 23 -21.01 10.69 -7.47
CA GLY A 23 -20.18 11.77 -8.00
C GLY A 23 -18.87 11.24 -8.57
N ASP A 24 -18.10 10.53 -7.73
CA ASP A 24 -16.78 10.00 -8.10
C ASP A 24 -16.84 9.08 -9.31
N ILE A 25 -17.87 8.22 -9.38
CA ILE A 25 -18.07 7.31 -10.51
C ILE A 25 -18.36 8.10 -11.80
N LYS A 26 -19.13 9.19 -11.73
CA LYS A 26 -19.41 10.03 -12.90
C LYS A 26 -18.17 10.77 -13.38
N ASP A 27 -17.35 11.26 -12.46
CA ASP A 27 -16.13 12.00 -12.79
C ASP A 27 -15.10 11.05 -13.41
N TYR A 28 -14.96 9.83 -12.89
CA TYR A 28 -14.15 8.79 -13.51
C TYR A 28 -14.64 8.45 -14.93
N LEU A 29 -15.95 8.24 -15.11
CA LEU A 29 -16.50 7.91 -16.43
C LEU A 29 -16.33 9.07 -17.43
N ARG A 30 -16.47 10.32 -17.00
CA ARG A 30 -16.22 11.50 -17.85
C ARG A 30 -14.77 11.61 -18.29
N ALA A 31 -13.83 11.21 -17.44
CA ALA A 31 -12.40 11.28 -17.72
C ALA A 31 -11.90 10.12 -18.60
N ASN A 32 -12.54 8.95 -18.53
CA ASN A 32 -12.00 7.71 -19.11
C ASN A 32 -12.88 7.08 -20.21
N VAL A 33 -14.10 7.56 -20.43
CA VAL A 33 -15.00 7.05 -21.48
C VAL A 33 -15.15 8.10 -22.58
N GLY A 34 -14.78 7.71 -23.81
CA GLY A 34 -14.84 8.59 -24.97
C GLY A 34 -16.27 8.95 -25.40
N ASN A 35 -17.26 8.09 -25.10
CA ASN A 35 -18.67 8.34 -25.43
C ASN A 35 -19.60 8.13 -24.22
N ILE A 36 -19.90 9.24 -23.53
CA ILE A 36 -20.74 9.27 -22.31
C ILE A 36 -22.21 8.89 -22.59
N GLU A 37 -22.65 9.03 -23.84
CA GLU A 37 -24.03 8.69 -24.24
C GLU A 37 -24.21 7.20 -24.51
N ASN A 38 -23.14 6.48 -24.85
CA ASN A 38 -23.17 5.05 -25.13
C ASN A 38 -22.02 4.30 -24.44
N ILE A 39 -22.12 4.19 -23.12
CA ILE A 39 -21.13 3.47 -22.30
C ILE A 39 -21.30 1.96 -22.52
N THR A 40 -20.22 1.33 -22.93
CA THR A 40 -20.15 -0.11 -23.17
C THR A 40 -20.06 -0.90 -21.86
N LYS A 41 -20.42 -2.18 -21.89
CA LYS A 41 -20.26 -3.08 -20.74
C LYS A 41 -18.80 -3.25 -20.32
N GLU A 42 -17.87 -3.09 -21.26
CA GLU A 42 -16.43 -3.17 -21.00
C GLU A 42 -15.96 -1.97 -20.18
N GLU A 43 -16.39 -0.75 -20.54
CA GLU A 43 -16.12 0.47 -19.79
C GLU A 43 -16.76 0.42 -18.38
N GLU A 44 -17.96 -0.15 -18.26
CA GLU A 44 -18.63 -0.38 -16.96
C GLU A 44 -17.80 -1.32 -16.06
N ASN A 45 -17.25 -2.40 -16.64
CA ASN A 45 -16.37 -3.33 -15.93
C ASN A 45 -15.03 -2.70 -15.57
N ASN A 46 -14.44 -1.88 -16.44
CA ASN A 46 -13.19 -1.19 -16.19
C ASN A 46 -13.32 -0.17 -15.06
N ALA A 47 -14.41 0.61 -15.05
CA ALA A 47 -14.73 1.50 -13.94
C ALA A 47 -14.91 0.73 -12.62
N THR A 48 -15.65 -0.39 -12.65
CA THR A 48 -15.82 -1.24 -11.47
C THR A 48 -14.47 -1.77 -10.96
N LYS A 49 -13.58 -2.23 -11.85
CA LYS A 49 -12.23 -2.69 -11.48
C LYS A 49 -11.38 -1.58 -10.89
N TYR A 50 -11.42 -0.38 -11.46
CA TYR A 50 -10.69 0.79 -10.96
C TYR A 50 -11.08 1.13 -9.53
N PHE A 51 -12.39 1.22 -9.24
CA PHE A 51 -12.85 1.51 -7.88
C PHE A 51 -12.59 0.34 -6.92
N LEU A 52 -12.64 -0.90 -7.38
CA LEU A 52 -12.27 -2.06 -6.56
C LEU A 52 -10.78 -2.03 -6.21
N SER A 53 -9.89 -1.76 -7.19
CA SER A 53 -8.44 -1.69 -6.97
C SER A 53 -8.04 -0.48 -6.12
N THR A 54 -8.75 0.65 -6.29
CA THR A 54 -8.52 1.87 -5.52
C THR A 54 -9.01 1.69 -4.10
N ALA A 55 -10.17 1.06 -3.90
CA ALA A 55 -10.68 0.73 -2.57
C ALA A 55 -9.79 -0.29 -1.85
N THR A 56 -9.32 -1.35 -2.51
CA THR A 56 -8.33 -2.27 -1.90
C THR A 56 -7.00 -1.58 -1.54
N LYS A 57 -6.72 -0.42 -2.13
CA LYS A 57 -5.56 0.42 -1.79
C LYS A 57 -5.87 1.44 -0.68
N LEU A 58 -7.14 1.64 -0.32
CA LEU A 58 -7.60 2.69 0.61
C LEU A 58 -8.45 2.20 1.82
N THR A 59 -9.01 0.99 1.82
CA THR A 59 -9.80 0.46 2.96
C THR A 59 -8.94 -0.44 3.85
N VAL A 60 -8.11 0.19 4.68
CA VAL A 60 -8.17 -0.03 6.12
C VAL A 60 -9.27 0.93 6.63
N VAL A 61 -10.15 0.48 7.52
CA VAL A 61 -11.22 1.23 8.22
C VAL A 61 -12.67 1.03 7.72
N SER A 62 -13.36 0.22 8.54
CA SER A 62 -14.76 0.24 8.99
C SER A 62 -15.89 -0.36 8.15
N ASP A 63 -16.31 -1.54 8.61
CA ASP A 63 -17.68 -2.03 8.61
C ASP A 63 -18.63 -1.02 9.29
N ASP A 64 -19.76 -0.75 8.64
CA ASP A 64 -20.94 -0.23 9.32
C ASP A 64 -22.18 -1.07 8.96
N VAL A 65 -22.92 -1.36 10.01
CA VAL A 65 -23.96 -2.39 10.17
C VAL A 65 -25.31 -1.84 9.70
N PRO A 66 -26.22 -2.65 9.11
CA PRO A 66 -27.51 -2.15 8.64
C PRO A 66 -28.44 -1.86 9.82
N THR A 67 -28.99 -0.65 9.89
CA THR A 67 -30.09 -0.32 10.82
C THR A 67 -31.35 0.00 10.01
N GLU A 68 -32.36 -0.85 10.17
CA GLU A 68 -33.74 -0.62 9.75
C GLU A 68 -34.31 0.60 10.48
N GLN A 69 -34.82 1.58 9.72
CA GLN A 69 -35.58 2.70 10.29
C GLN A 69 -37.05 2.29 10.37
N THR A 70 -37.54 2.19 11.60
CA THR A 70 -38.98 2.26 11.91
C THR A 70 -39.30 3.73 12.15
N GLU A 71 -40.17 4.30 11.30
CA GLU A 71 -40.74 5.63 11.50
C GLU A 71 -41.67 5.63 12.72
N VAL A 72 -41.42 6.53 13.67
CA VAL A 72 -42.44 7.01 14.60
C VAL A 72 -42.33 8.53 14.64
N GLU A 73 -43.32 9.18 14.02
CA GLU A 73 -43.70 10.57 14.26
C GLU A 73 -43.99 10.76 15.75
N GLU A 74 -43.32 11.72 16.41
CA GLU A 74 -43.99 12.53 17.43
C GLU A 74 -43.48 13.97 17.38
N THR A 75 -44.39 14.85 16.96
CA THR A 75 -44.41 16.29 17.15
C THR A 75 -44.28 16.66 18.62
N PHE A 76 -43.30 17.48 19.02
CA PHE A 76 -43.47 18.36 20.17
C PHE A 76 -42.78 19.72 20.03
N SER A 77 -43.52 20.69 20.50
CA SER A 77 -43.47 22.14 20.39
C SER A 77 -42.34 22.83 21.16
N SER A 78 -41.83 23.89 20.52
CA SER A 78 -41.27 25.13 21.08
C SER A 78 -41.62 25.46 22.55
N ALA A 79 -40.59 25.74 23.35
CA ALA A 79 -40.59 26.77 24.39
C ALA A 79 -39.16 27.28 24.64
N GLY A 80 -39.02 28.59 24.80
CA GLY A 80 -37.78 29.37 24.70
C GLY A 80 -36.80 29.31 25.88
N GLY A 81 -35.63 29.91 25.65
CA GLY A 81 -34.52 30.12 26.59
C GLY A 81 -33.20 30.23 25.80
N GLU A 82 -32.95 31.33 25.11
CA GLU A 82 -32.20 32.52 25.59
C GLU A 82 -30.67 32.31 25.66
N LEU A 83 -30.02 32.85 24.60
CA LEU A 83 -28.71 33.52 24.52
C LEU A 83 -27.46 32.83 25.09
N GLY A 84 -26.61 32.40 24.14
CA GLY A 84 -25.17 32.18 24.33
C GLY A 84 -24.43 32.37 23.02
N ASN A 85 -24.08 33.62 22.69
CA ASN A 85 -23.14 33.97 21.62
C ASN A 85 -21.79 33.29 21.84
N ILE A 86 -21.36 32.41 20.94
CA ILE A 86 -19.94 32.16 20.71
C ILE A 86 -19.74 31.99 19.20
N ALA A 87 -18.88 32.85 18.66
CA ALA A 87 -18.65 33.10 17.25
C ALA A 87 -18.04 31.90 16.50
N GLU A 88 -18.38 31.83 15.20
CA GLU A 88 -17.65 31.07 14.19
C GLU A 88 -16.18 31.51 14.14
N PRO A 89 -15.20 30.60 14.10
CA PRO A 89 -13.87 30.93 13.62
C PRO A 89 -13.84 30.80 12.10
N THR A 90 -13.83 31.97 11.45
CA THR A 90 -13.51 32.20 10.04
C THR A 90 -12.16 31.61 9.65
N GLN A 91 -12.13 31.02 8.45
CA GLN A 91 -10.92 30.74 7.68
C GLN A 91 -10.14 32.04 7.40
N MET A 92 -8.86 32.06 7.78
CA MET A 92 -7.70 32.65 7.06
C MET A 92 -6.63 33.10 8.05
N GLU A 93 -5.52 32.38 8.05
CA GLU A 93 -4.14 32.82 8.36
C GLU A 93 -3.29 31.58 8.05
N LEU A 94 -2.72 31.42 6.84
CA LEU A 94 -1.54 32.07 6.28
C LEU A 94 -0.30 31.94 7.19
N GLU A 95 0.34 30.77 7.17
CA GLU A 95 1.76 30.66 7.45
C GLU A 95 2.47 30.00 6.26
N THR A 96 3.29 30.82 5.61
CA THR A 96 4.28 30.50 4.59
C THR A 96 5.43 29.71 5.20
N LEU A 97 5.56 28.43 4.87
CA LEU A 97 6.79 27.68 5.10
C LEU A 97 7.79 28.04 4.00
N THR A 98 8.89 28.65 4.43
CA THR A 98 10.03 29.11 3.65
C THR A 98 10.83 27.95 3.07
N SER A 99 11.23 28.09 1.80
CA SER A 99 11.93 27.10 0.98
C SER A 99 13.41 26.89 1.33
N GLU A 100 13.78 26.83 2.61
CA GLU A 100 15.20 26.90 3.03
C GLU A 100 15.76 25.64 3.72
N ASP A 101 15.03 24.52 3.71
CA ASP A 101 15.47 23.23 4.30
C ASP A 101 15.61 22.08 3.27
N VAL A 102 16.04 22.39 2.04
CA VAL A 102 16.37 21.37 1.02
C VAL A 102 17.79 21.60 0.49
N ASP A 103 18.81 21.46 1.34
CA ASP A 103 20.21 21.48 0.89
C ASP A 103 21.12 20.59 1.77
N ILE A 104 20.70 19.35 2.07
CA ILE A 104 21.58 18.34 2.68
C ILE A 104 21.36 16.95 2.05
N VAL A 105 21.56 16.78 0.73
CA VAL A 105 21.83 15.44 0.15
C VAL A 105 22.72 15.49 -1.11
N ASN A 106 23.69 16.39 -1.20
CA ASN A 106 24.56 16.48 -2.41
C ASN A 106 26.08 16.56 -2.11
N SER A 107 26.55 15.91 -1.05
CA SER A 107 27.97 15.97 -0.66
C SER A 107 28.53 14.65 -0.12
N VAL A 108 28.29 13.53 -0.79
CA VAL A 108 29.13 12.33 -0.62
C VAL A 108 29.24 11.63 -1.98
N ASP A 109 30.33 11.88 -2.69
CA ASP A 109 31.04 10.91 -3.57
C ASP A 109 32.04 11.62 -4.50
N ASN A 110 32.81 12.57 -3.94
CA ASN A 110 33.98 13.15 -4.60
C ASN A 110 35.26 12.61 -3.96
N ALA A 111 35.44 11.29 -3.99
CA ALA A 111 36.64 10.62 -3.48
C ALA A 111 36.88 9.23 -4.10
N ILE A 112 36.99 9.13 -5.43
CA ILE A 112 37.81 8.06 -6.04
C ILE A 112 38.75 8.68 -7.07
N ASN A 113 39.92 9.03 -6.54
CA ASN A 113 41.22 8.66 -7.08
C ASN A 113 41.50 8.98 -8.56
N THR A 114 41.97 10.21 -8.74
CA THR A 114 43.04 10.58 -9.67
C THR A 114 44.18 9.56 -9.67
N ALA A 115 44.31 8.78 -10.74
CA ALA A 115 45.57 8.24 -11.19
C ALA A 115 45.90 8.85 -12.55
N SER A 116 47.12 9.38 -12.65
CA SER A 116 47.73 10.09 -13.77
C SER A 116 47.41 9.51 -15.14
N ILE A 117 46.82 10.34 -16.02
CA ILE A 117 46.97 10.20 -17.46
C ILE A 117 48.26 10.94 -17.82
N GLN A 118 49.36 10.21 -17.86
CA GLN A 118 50.59 10.65 -18.51
C GLN A 118 50.82 9.81 -19.76
N ASP A 119 50.91 10.51 -20.89
CA ASP A 119 51.76 10.23 -22.05
C ASP A 119 51.83 8.78 -22.55
N ILE A 120 51.05 8.48 -23.60
CA ILE A 120 51.49 7.55 -24.64
C ILE A 120 51.22 8.20 -26.00
N ASP A 121 52.32 8.62 -26.61
CA ASP A 121 52.46 8.99 -28.01
C ASP A 121 51.89 7.92 -28.95
N SER A 122 51.25 8.42 -30.00
CA SER A 122 51.10 7.84 -31.33
C SER A 122 51.86 6.53 -31.60
N ILE A 123 51.13 5.41 -31.72
CA ILE A 123 51.54 4.30 -32.57
C ILE A 123 50.36 3.92 -33.46
N ASP A 124 50.51 4.30 -34.72
CA ASP A 124 49.87 3.72 -35.90
C ASP A 124 49.95 2.18 -35.81
N LEU A 125 48.83 1.49 -35.74
CA LEU A 125 48.79 0.04 -36.02
C LEU A 125 47.44 -0.37 -36.59
N HIS A 126 47.35 -0.35 -37.92
CA HIS A 126 46.46 -1.23 -38.65
C HIS A 126 46.76 -2.69 -38.25
N THR A 127 45.91 -3.29 -37.43
CA THR A 127 46.00 -4.72 -37.11
C THR A 127 44.61 -5.31 -36.88
N ASN A 128 44.10 -5.94 -37.94
CA ASN A 128 43.27 -7.14 -37.97
C ASN A 128 42.18 -7.29 -36.89
N GLU A 129 41.00 -6.79 -37.22
CA GLU A 129 39.71 -7.04 -36.58
C GLU A 129 39.31 -8.54 -36.54
N ALA A 130 39.97 -9.40 -37.33
CA ALA A 130 39.73 -10.85 -37.35
C ALA A 130 40.48 -11.65 -36.27
N ALA A 131 41.46 -11.06 -35.57
CA ALA A 131 42.26 -11.78 -34.56
C ALA A 131 41.71 -11.65 -33.13
N LEU A 132 40.96 -10.57 -32.82
CA LEU A 132 40.37 -10.37 -31.49
C LEU A 132 39.24 -11.38 -31.17
N ASP A 133 38.50 -11.84 -32.18
CA ASP A 133 37.44 -12.84 -31.98
C ASP A 133 38.00 -14.22 -31.60
N THR A 134 39.22 -14.55 -32.05
CA THR A 134 39.81 -15.86 -31.78
C THR A 134 40.41 -15.92 -30.39
N GLU A 135 41.01 -14.83 -29.91
CA GLU A 135 41.63 -14.78 -28.58
C GLU A 135 40.59 -14.77 -27.45
N ASN A 136 39.47 -14.05 -27.63
CA ASN A 136 38.37 -14.03 -26.68
C ASN A 136 37.65 -15.39 -26.62
N GLN A 137 37.48 -16.08 -27.75
CA GLN A 137 36.95 -17.45 -27.80
C GLN A 137 37.88 -18.47 -27.11
N THR A 138 39.20 -18.28 -27.18
CA THR A 138 40.18 -19.19 -26.55
C THR A 138 40.28 -18.96 -25.03
N ALA A 139 40.17 -17.71 -24.57
CA ALA A 139 40.13 -17.37 -23.15
C ALA A 139 38.83 -17.85 -22.47
N LEU A 140 37.68 -17.72 -23.15
CA LEU A 140 36.41 -18.25 -22.65
C LEU A 140 36.37 -19.79 -22.56
N ALA A 141 37.11 -20.49 -23.44
CA ALA A 141 37.20 -21.95 -23.41
C ALA A 141 37.96 -22.50 -22.17
N THR A 142 38.69 -21.66 -21.44
CA THR A 142 39.44 -22.05 -20.23
C THR A 142 38.75 -21.60 -18.94
N ALA A 143 37.70 -20.77 -19.04
CA ALA A 143 36.98 -20.24 -17.89
C ALA A 143 36.16 -21.33 -17.18
N THR A 144 36.14 -21.27 -15.85
CA THR A 144 35.29 -22.18 -15.06
C THR A 144 33.81 -21.85 -15.27
N LYS A 145 32.92 -22.85 -15.11
CA LYS A 145 31.46 -22.67 -15.25
C LYS A 145 30.93 -21.48 -14.43
N SER A 146 31.48 -21.27 -13.23
CA SER A 146 31.11 -20.16 -12.35
C SER A 146 31.59 -18.80 -12.86
N GLU A 147 32.76 -18.72 -13.50
CA GLU A 147 33.27 -17.50 -14.13
C GLU A 147 32.45 -17.12 -15.36
N LEU A 148 32.05 -18.11 -16.18
CA LEU A 148 31.16 -17.87 -17.33
C LEU A 148 29.79 -17.36 -16.87
N VAL A 149 29.20 -17.98 -15.84
CA VAL A 149 27.95 -17.50 -15.23
C VAL A 149 28.11 -16.08 -14.68
N ALA A 150 29.22 -15.77 -14.01
CA ALA A 150 29.48 -14.43 -13.46
C ALA A 150 29.64 -13.37 -14.57
N SER A 151 30.41 -13.68 -15.62
CA SER A 151 30.63 -12.79 -16.77
C SER A 151 29.32 -12.54 -17.51
N THR A 152 28.58 -13.59 -17.85
CA THR A 152 27.29 -13.49 -18.53
C THR A 152 26.25 -12.77 -17.67
N ALA A 153 26.23 -12.97 -16.36
CA ALA A 153 25.35 -12.21 -15.47
C ALA A 153 25.72 -10.72 -15.46
N GLY A 154 27.01 -10.40 -15.42
CA GLY A 154 27.52 -9.03 -15.53
C GLY A 154 27.12 -8.35 -16.84
N GLU A 155 27.22 -9.05 -17.97
CA GLU A 155 26.77 -8.58 -19.28
C GLU A 155 25.26 -8.33 -19.34
N LEU A 156 24.46 -9.13 -18.62
CA LEU A 156 23.02 -8.93 -18.48
C LEU A 156 22.67 -7.82 -17.47
N GLY A 157 23.66 -7.20 -16.81
CA GLY A 157 23.46 -6.21 -15.75
C GLY A 157 22.91 -6.81 -14.45
N ILE A 158 23.05 -8.12 -14.26
CA ILE A 158 22.53 -8.87 -13.11
C ILE A 158 23.68 -9.11 -12.14
N VAL A 159 23.57 -8.54 -10.94
CA VAL A 159 24.53 -8.79 -9.85
C VAL A 159 24.10 -10.04 -9.09
N LEU A 160 24.86 -11.12 -9.25
CA LEU A 160 24.69 -12.38 -8.53
C LEU A 160 25.71 -12.49 -7.40
N ASN A 161 25.31 -13.07 -6.27
CA ASN A 161 26.25 -13.40 -5.21
C ASN A 161 27.01 -14.72 -5.52
N THR A 162 28.11 -14.96 -4.81
CA THR A 162 28.97 -16.14 -5.03
C THR A 162 28.21 -17.47 -4.93
N GLY A 163 27.25 -17.59 -4.02
CA GLY A 163 26.44 -18.81 -3.87
C GLY A 163 25.42 -18.99 -5.00
N GLU A 164 24.84 -17.91 -5.52
CA GLU A 164 23.91 -17.93 -6.65
C GLU A 164 24.62 -18.32 -7.94
N ILE A 165 25.82 -17.79 -8.15
CA ILE A 165 26.68 -18.16 -9.27
C ILE A 165 26.99 -19.66 -9.22
N GLU A 166 27.32 -20.18 -8.05
CA GLU A 166 27.62 -21.60 -7.88
C GLU A 166 26.39 -22.50 -8.10
N LEU A 167 25.22 -22.10 -7.58
CA LEU A 167 23.97 -22.82 -7.79
C LEU A 167 23.56 -22.85 -9.27
N ILE A 168 23.70 -21.73 -9.99
CA ILE A 168 23.42 -21.70 -11.43
C ILE A 168 24.46 -22.58 -12.16
N ALA A 169 25.75 -22.44 -11.85
CA ALA A 169 26.82 -23.20 -12.49
C ALA A 169 26.70 -24.73 -12.29
N GLN A 170 26.17 -25.18 -11.16
CA GLN A 170 25.88 -26.59 -10.90
C GLN A 170 24.69 -27.13 -11.72
N ASN A 171 23.74 -26.26 -12.09
CA ASN A 171 22.52 -26.64 -12.80
C ASN A 171 22.58 -26.39 -14.32
N VAL A 172 23.61 -25.70 -14.82
CA VAL A 172 23.86 -25.54 -16.27
C VAL A 172 24.60 -26.77 -16.80
N ASN A 173 24.00 -27.43 -17.79
CA ASN A 173 24.51 -28.68 -18.35
C ASN A 173 25.26 -28.45 -19.65
N TYR A 174 26.47 -27.90 -19.53
CA TYR A 174 27.45 -27.79 -20.62
C TYR A 174 27.77 -29.18 -21.21
N SER A 175 27.06 -29.58 -22.24
CA SER A 175 27.33 -30.79 -23.03
C SER A 175 27.49 -30.50 -24.51
N SER A 176 27.41 -29.23 -24.93
CA SER A 176 27.67 -28.83 -26.30
C SER A 176 29.15 -28.49 -26.49
N ASP A 177 29.73 -28.97 -27.59
CA ASP A 177 31.06 -28.59 -28.06
C ASP A 177 31.09 -27.13 -28.57
N ASP A 178 29.92 -26.48 -28.71
CA ASP A 178 29.78 -25.09 -29.13
C ASP A 178 29.68 -24.13 -27.92
N LEU A 179 30.63 -23.20 -27.85
CA LEU A 179 30.67 -22.14 -26.84
C LEU A 179 29.45 -21.23 -26.94
N GLN A 180 28.93 -20.99 -28.15
CA GLN A 180 27.78 -20.13 -28.35
C GLN A 180 26.51 -20.75 -27.77
N GLU A 181 26.30 -22.05 -27.99
CA GLU A 181 25.18 -22.79 -27.39
C GLU A 181 25.28 -22.82 -25.86
N SER A 182 26.49 -23.00 -25.34
CA SER A 182 26.77 -22.95 -23.90
C SER A 182 26.44 -21.60 -23.26
N LEU A 183 26.79 -20.49 -23.93
CA LEU A 183 26.47 -19.14 -23.44
C LEU A 183 24.96 -18.87 -23.45
N GLU A 184 24.24 -19.34 -24.46
CA GLU A 184 22.78 -19.21 -24.49
C GLU A 184 22.11 -20.08 -23.40
N GLU A 185 22.64 -21.25 -23.09
CA GLU A 185 22.18 -22.08 -21.97
C GLU A 185 22.41 -21.38 -20.62
N ILE A 186 23.59 -20.78 -20.41
CA ILE A 186 23.89 -19.96 -19.23
C ILE A 186 22.92 -18.79 -19.10
N LYS A 187 22.71 -18.02 -20.19
CA LYS A 187 21.77 -16.88 -20.18
C LYS A 187 20.36 -17.33 -19.81
N SER A 188 19.91 -18.43 -20.40
CA SER A 188 18.60 -19.03 -20.10
C SER A 188 18.49 -19.43 -18.62
N ALA A 189 19.52 -20.08 -18.07
CA ALA A 189 19.56 -20.47 -16.67
C ALA A 189 19.57 -19.28 -15.71
N ILE A 190 20.34 -18.22 -16.01
CA ILE A 190 20.35 -16.97 -15.23
C ILE A 190 18.95 -16.33 -15.25
N ILE A 191 18.32 -16.20 -16.42
CA ILE A 191 16.98 -15.61 -16.55
C ILE A 191 15.95 -16.46 -15.79
N ALA A 192 16.01 -17.78 -15.89
CA ALA A 192 15.12 -18.69 -15.17
C ALA A 192 15.30 -18.56 -13.65
N PHE A 193 16.55 -18.48 -13.18
CA PHE A 193 16.86 -18.28 -11.78
C PHE A 193 16.32 -16.93 -11.25
N VAL A 194 16.52 -15.85 -12.00
CA VAL A 194 15.99 -14.52 -11.63
C VAL A 194 14.47 -14.53 -11.59
N ARG A 195 13.80 -15.16 -12.58
CA ARG A 195 12.33 -15.31 -12.57
C ARG A 195 11.85 -16.07 -11.35
N HIS A 196 12.52 -17.17 -10.99
CA HIS A 196 12.20 -17.94 -9.79
C HIS A 196 12.36 -17.10 -8.52
N LYS A 197 13.45 -16.33 -8.40
CA LYS A 197 13.69 -15.45 -7.26
C LYS A 197 12.65 -14.33 -7.15
N ILE A 198 12.23 -13.74 -8.27
CA ILE A 198 11.14 -12.76 -8.30
C ILE A 198 9.83 -13.39 -7.81
N ALA A 199 9.50 -14.60 -8.25
CA ALA A 199 8.31 -15.31 -7.80
C ALA A 199 8.35 -15.60 -6.28
N LEU A 200 9.49 -16.09 -5.78
CA LEU A 200 9.67 -16.40 -4.35
C LEU A 200 9.59 -15.14 -3.48
N ASN A 201 10.20 -14.05 -3.92
CA ASN A 201 10.08 -12.76 -3.25
C ASN A 201 8.64 -12.24 -3.26
N SER A 202 7.94 -12.36 -4.39
CA SER A 202 6.54 -11.94 -4.50
C SER A 202 5.64 -12.74 -3.56
N GLN A 203 5.86 -14.05 -3.45
CA GLN A 203 5.17 -14.92 -2.49
C GLN A 203 5.45 -14.46 -1.05
N LYS A 204 6.71 -14.27 -0.68
CA LYS A 204 7.11 -13.86 0.68
C LYS A 204 6.54 -12.48 1.06
N ILE A 205 6.49 -11.56 0.10
CA ILE A 205 5.83 -10.25 0.28
C ILE A 205 4.33 -10.44 0.51
N GLY A 206 3.68 -11.33 -0.24
CA GLY A 206 2.27 -11.67 -0.04
C GLY A 206 1.98 -12.23 1.35
N GLU A 207 2.78 -13.21 1.79
CA GLU A 207 2.67 -13.81 3.13
C GLU A 207 2.86 -12.77 4.25
N THR A 208 3.87 -11.91 4.12
CA THR A 208 4.14 -10.85 5.11
C THR A 208 3.00 -9.83 5.14
N LEU A 209 2.44 -9.48 3.97
CA LEU A 209 1.32 -8.55 3.89
C LEU A 209 0.06 -9.13 4.54
N GLU A 210 -0.21 -10.41 4.32
CA GLU A 210 -1.32 -11.12 4.96
C GLU A 210 -1.18 -11.15 6.49
N GLU A 211 0.03 -11.42 6.99
CA GLU A 211 0.33 -11.37 8.44
C GLU A 211 0.10 -9.96 9.00
N ILE A 212 0.59 -8.92 8.33
CA ILE A 212 0.39 -7.53 8.77
C ILE A 212 -1.10 -7.17 8.79
N THR A 213 -1.84 -7.54 7.73
CA THR A 213 -3.29 -7.31 7.68
C THR A 213 -4.00 -8.03 8.81
N GLN A 214 -3.64 -9.28 9.09
CA GLN A 214 -4.23 -10.06 10.17
C GLN A 214 -3.97 -9.40 11.54
N VAL A 215 -2.72 -9.02 11.83
CA VAL A 215 -2.36 -8.33 13.07
C VAL A 215 -3.10 -7.00 13.21
N ALA A 216 -3.25 -6.23 12.13
CA ALA A 216 -3.99 -4.97 12.13
C ALA A 216 -5.49 -5.19 12.41
N THR A 217 -6.10 -6.20 11.79
CA THR A 217 -7.49 -6.58 12.03
C THR A 217 -7.71 -7.06 13.45
N ASP A 218 -6.84 -7.92 13.98
CA ASP A 218 -6.92 -8.42 15.35
C ASP A 218 -6.77 -7.28 16.36
N GLY A 219 -5.80 -6.38 16.14
CA GLY A 219 -5.62 -5.19 16.97
C GLY A 219 -6.82 -4.25 16.96
N PHE A 220 -7.43 -4.03 15.78
CA PHE A 220 -8.65 -3.24 15.65
C PHE A 220 -9.83 -3.87 16.41
N ASN A 221 -10.05 -5.18 16.23
CA ASN A 221 -11.12 -5.92 16.89
C ASN A 221 -10.95 -5.91 18.41
N GLN A 222 -9.73 -6.15 18.90
CA GLN A 222 -9.42 -6.12 20.31
C GLN A 222 -9.67 -4.72 20.92
N ASN A 223 -9.26 -3.65 20.23
CA ASN A 223 -9.48 -2.29 20.71
C ASN A 223 -10.98 -1.93 20.71
N SER A 224 -11.70 -2.28 19.65
CA SER A 224 -13.16 -2.09 19.57
C SER A 224 -13.90 -2.82 20.70
N GLN A 225 -13.48 -4.06 21.02
CA GLN A 225 -14.02 -4.82 22.13
C GLN A 225 -13.71 -4.16 23.48
N GLN A 226 -12.47 -3.73 23.72
CA GLN A 226 -12.08 -3.03 24.94
C GLN A 226 -12.85 -1.72 25.14
N LEU A 227 -13.06 -0.96 24.07
CA LEU A 227 -13.87 0.26 24.10
C LEU A 227 -15.32 -0.04 24.44
N THR A 228 -15.90 -1.07 23.82
CA THR A 228 -17.28 -1.51 24.08
C THR A 228 -17.44 -1.93 25.53
N ASP A 229 -16.54 -2.78 26.04
CA ASP A 229 -16.56 -3.25 27.43
C ASP A 229 -16.38 -2.09 28.42
N GLY A 230 -15.49 -1.15 28.11
CA GLY A 230 -15.26 0.07 28.89
C GLY A 230 -16.50 0.95 28.96
N LEU A 231 -17.16 1.22 27.84
CA LEU A 231 -18.39 2.01 27.78
C LEU A 231 -19.54 1.34 28.53
N GLN A 232 -19.69 0.02 28.41
CA GLN A 232 -20.68 -0.73 29.17
C GLN A 232 -20.42 -0.65 30.68
N ASN A 233 -19.16 -0.74 31.09
CA ASN A 233 -18.79 -0.60 32.51
C ASN A 233 -19.09 0.80 33.04
N ILE A 234 -18.71 1.85 32.31
CA ILE A 234 -19.02 3.25 32.67
C ILE A 234 -20.54 3.44 32.82
N ASN A 235 -21.34 2.90 31.90
CA ASN A 235 -22.80 3.00 31.98
C ASN A 235 -23.34 2.30 33.24
N LYS A 236 -22.87 1.08 33.54
CA LYS A 236 -23.23 0.36 34.78
C LYS A 236 -22.85 1.18 36.03
N GLN A 237 -21.65 1.77 36.05
CA GLN A 237 -21.18 2.58 37.16
C GLN A 237 -22.02 3.86 37.34
N LEU A 238 -22.39 4.55 36.25
CA LEU A 238 -23.26 5.73 36.31
C LEU A 238 -24.65 5.40 36.84
N GLN A 239 -25.23 4.26 36.43
CA GLN A 239 -26.53 3.81 36.95
C GLN A 239 -26.46 3.48 38.44
N GLN A 240 -25.39 2.83 38.88
CA GLN A 240 -25.17 2.55 40.30
C GLN A 240 -25.00 3.85 41.10
N GLN A 241 -24.15 4.77 40.64
CA GLN A 241 -23.95 6.07 41.30
C GLN A 241 -25.24 6.88 41.41
N ARG A 242 -26.09 6.87 40.37
CA ARG A 242 -27.41 7.51 40.41
C ARG A 242 -28.31 6.89 41.46
N THR A 243 -28.26 5.58 41.61
CA THR A 243 -29.03 4.83 42.62
C THR A 243 -28.55 5.15 44.03
N ASP A 244 -27.22 5.13 44.23
CA ASP A 244 -26.59 5.46 45.51
C ASP A 244 -26.87 6.92 45.91
N PHE A 245 -26.79 7.85 44.97
CA PHE A 245 -27.12 9.25 45.20
C PHE A 245 -28.58 9.41 45.64
N LYS A 246 -29.53 8.81 44.92
CA LYS A 246 -30.95 8.84 45.31
C LYS A 246 -31.18 8.24 46.70
N SER A 247 -30.52 7.13 47.01
CA SER A 247 -30.58 6.50 48.33
C SER A 247 -30.05 7.44 49.42
N LYS A 248 -28.88 8.05 49.21
CA LYS A 248 -28.28 9.02 50.14
C LYS A 248 -29.17 10.24 50.34
N VAL A 249 -29.70 10.83 49.28
CA VAL A 249 -30.63 11.97 49.36
C VAL A 249 -31.88 11.60 50.15
N LYS A 250 -32.48 10.42 49.90
CA LYS A 250 -33.66 9.96 50.64
C LYS A 250 -33.36 9.72 52.12
N ALA A 251 -32.21 9.11 52.43
CA ALA A 251 -31.77 8.90 53.80
C ALA A 251 -31.60 10.24 54.54
N THR A 252 -30.89 11.19 53.93
CA THR A 252 -30.73 12.54 54.50
C THR A 252 -32.07 13.22 54.72
N LEU A 253 -32.98 13.20 53.73
CA LEU A 253 -34.31 13.79 53.86
C LEU A 253 -35.13 13.15 54.99
N SER A 254 -35.00 11.84 55.21
CA SER A 254 -35.72 11.15 56.30
C SER A 254 -35.27 11.59 57.70
N VAL A 255 -34.02 12.02 57.86
CA VAL A 255 -33.50 12.57 59.13
C VAL A 255 -34.09 13.96 59.41
N PHE A 256 -34.47 14.70 58.38
CA PHE A 256 -35.11 16.02 58.50
C PHE A 256 -36.64 15.96 58.60
N GLN A 257 -37.26 14.77 58.51
CA GLN A 257 -38.70 14.65 58.74
C GLN A 257 -39.00 14.79 60.23
N LEU A 258 -39.68 15.88 60.60
CA LEU A 258 -40.16 16.13 61.97
C LEU A 258 -41.14 15.02 62.40
N PRO A 259 -41.15 14.61 63.69
CA PRO A 259 -42.14 13.68 64.21
C PRO A 259 -43.54 14.21 63.93
N ALA A 260 -44.41 13.37 63.36
CA ALA A 260 -45.81 13.74 63.16
C ALA A 260 -46.39 14.17 64.51
N ALA A 261 -46.78 15.44 64.61
CA ALA A 261 -47.37 16.01 65.81
C ALA A 261 -48.55 15.14 66.23
N SER A 262 -48.39 14.46 67.37
CA SER A 262 -49.38 13.61 68.01
C SER A 262 -50.27 14.45 68.93
#